data_AF-A0A3N5ENJ2-F1
#
_entry.id   AF-A0A3N5ENJ2-F1
#
_cell.length_a   1.000
_cell.length_b   1.000
_cell.length_c   1.000
_cell.angle_alpha   90.00
_cell.angle_beta   90.00
_cell.angle_gamma   90.00
#
_symmetry.space_group_name_H-M   'P 1'
#
loop_
_entity.id
_entity.type
_entity.pdbx_description
1 polymer ?
#
loop_
_entity_poly.entity_id
_entity_poly.type
_entity_poly.pdbx_seq_one_letter_code
_entity_poly.pdbx_strand_id
1 'polypeptide(L)'
;MSDAAFVLERLRLQQEKYREMVAVVASQRSVFASLDVDAILALIERKRAILADVDRLEAELAPIKASWTTVRAAFSAEEARAVQEMLDATQQVLQDLVRYEDEGRAMLQQRSPAKSETLDQLMQRSRARGAYGGR
;
A
#
# COMPACT_ATOMS: atom_id res chain seq x y z
N MET A 1 -10.04 16.03 -20.92
CA MET A 1 -10.10 15.70 -19.48
C MET A 1 -9.36 16.81 -18.76
N SER A 2 -9.94 17.45 -17.75
CA SER A 2 -9.23 18.51 -17.00
C SER A 2 -8.14 17.90 -16.13
N ASP A 3 -7.08 18.66 -15.81
CA ASP A 3 -6.03 18.21 -14.89
C ASP A 3 -6.62 17.84 -13.52
N ALA A 4 -7.66 18.57 -13.07
CA ALA A 4 -8.40 18.26 -11.86
C ALA A 4 -9.08 16.87 -11.91
N ALA A 5 -9.79 16.56 -13.01
CA ALA A 5 -10.45 15.26 -13.17
C ALA A 5 -9.44 14.11 -13.22
N PHE A 6 -8.29 14.31 -13.88
CA PHE A 6 -7.22 13.31 -13.90
C PHE A 6 -6.63 13.09 -12.50
N VAL A 7 -6.32 14.15 -11.75
CA VAL A 7 -5.80 14.06 -10.38
C VAL A 7 -6.79 13.35 -9.46
N LEU A 8 -8.07 13.73 -9.52
CA LEU A 8 -9.12 13.10 -8.71
C LEU A 8 -9.24 11.62 -9.01
N GLU A 9 -9.23 11.21 -10.29
CA GLU A 9 -9.31 9.79 -10.64
C GLU A 9 -8.08 9.00 -10.15
N ARG A 10 -6.88 9.57 -10.26
CA ARG A 10 -5.66 8.92 -9.75
C ARG A 10 -5.63 8.80 -8.24
N LEU A 11 -6.05 9.83 -7.52
CA LEU A 11 -6.19 9.76 -6.06
C LEU A 11 -7.26 8.75 -5.64
N ARG A 12 -8.36 8.64 -6.40
CA ARG A 12 -9.43 7.65 -6.17
C ARG A 12 -8.88 6.22 -6.30
N LEU A 13 -8.16 5.94 -7.38
CA LEU A 13 -7.52 4.63 -7.59
C LEU A 13 -6.49 4.31 -6.51
N GLN A 14 -5.70 5.31 -6.09
CA GLN A 14 -4.73 5.13 -5.01
C GLN A 14 -5.42 4.79 -3.68
N GLN A 15 -6.52 5.47 -3.36
CA GLN A 15 -7.32 5.18 -2.17
C GLN A 15 -7.93 3.76 -2.22
N GLU A 16 -8.44 3.33 -3.37
CA GLU A 16 -8.93 1.95 -3.56
C GLU A 16 -7.83 0.93 -3.27
N LYS A 17 -6.61 1.16 -3.75
CA LYS A 17 -5.46 0.29 -3.48
C LYS A 17 -5.07 0.24 -2.01
N TYR A 18 -5.09 1.37 -1.31
CA TYR A 18 -4.84 1.35 0.14
C TYR A 18 -5.94 0.63 0.92
N ARG A 19 -7.21 0.74 0.51
CA ARG A 19 -8.30 -0.03 1.12
C ARG A 19 -8.15 -1.53 0.87
N GLU A 20 -7.76 -1.93 -0.33
CA GLU A 20 -7.39 -3.32 -0.63
C GLU A 20 -6.27 -3.81 0.30
N MET A 21 -5.23 -2.99 0.51
CA MET A 21 -4.14 -3.33 1.42
C MET A 21 -4.64 -3.51 2.85
N VAL A 22 -5.45 -2.59 3.36
CA VAL A 22 -6.03 -2.70 4.71
C VAL A 22 -6.81 -4.00 4.88
N ALA A 23 -7.61 -4.40 3.89
CA ALA A 23 -8.34 -5.67 3.93
C ALA A 23 -7.40 -6.90 3.99
N VAL A 24 -6.28 -6.85 3.25
CA VAL A 24 -5.25 -7.90 3.27
C VAL A 24 -4.55 -7.97 4.63
N VAL A 25 -4.15 -6.83 5.19
CA VAL A 25 -3.48 -6.77 6.50
C VAL A 25 -4.44 -7.16 7.64
N ALA A 26 -5.72 -6.76 7.58
CA ALA A 26 -6.72 -7.20 8.54
C ALA A 26 -6.89 -8.73 8.54
N SER A 27 -6.77 -9.36 7.37
CA SER A 27 -6.85 -10.83 7.20
C SER A 27 -5.56 -11.55 7.62
N GLN A 28 -4.45 -10.84 7.82
CA GLN A 28 -3.15 -11.40 8.15
C GLN A 28 -3.14 -12.12 9.50
N ARG A 29 -3.98 -11.67 10.45
CA ARG A 29 -4.07 -12.27 11.77
C ARG A 29 -4.55 -13.73 11.73
N SER A 30 -5.51 -14.06 10.87
CA SER A 30 -6.01 -15.44 10.72
C SER A 30 -4.98 -16.32 10.00
N VAL A 31 -4.33 -15.79 8.97
CA VAL A 31 -3.25 -16.48 8.23
C VAL A 31 -2.04 -16.77 9.12
N PHE A 32 -1.63 -15.83 9.98
CA PHE A 32 -0.55 -16.07 10.94
C PHE A 32 -0.96 -17.00 12.09
N ALA A 33 -2.26 -17.16 12.35
CA ALA A 33 -2.77 -18.13 13.31
C ALA A 33 -2.73 -19.57 12.76
N SER A 34 -2.93 -19.77 11.46
CA SER A 34 -2.92 -21.10 10.85
C SER A 34 -1.51 -21.68 10.64
N LEU A 35 -0.46 -20.85 10.69
CA LEU A 35 0.93 -21.23 10.35
C LEU A 35 1.08 -21.84 8.95
N ASP A 36 0.11 -21.57 8.08
CA ASP A 36 0.11 -22.01 6.70
C ASP A 36 1.10 -21.15 5.90
N VAL A 37 2.25 -21.76 5.57
CA VAL A 37 3.35 -21.08 4.87
C VAL A 37 2.92 -20.62 3.48
N ASP A 38 2.07 -21.38 2.79
CA ASP A 38 1.60 -21.03 1.45
C ASP A 38 0.63 -19.83 1.54
N ALA A 39 -0.24 -19.81 2.54
CA ALA A 39 -1.11 -18.66 2.80
C ALA A 39 -0.32 -17.40 3.18
N ILE A 40 0.77 -17.54 3.92
CA ILE A 40 1.68 -16.42 4.25
C ILE A 40 2.36 -15.88 3.00
N LEU A 41 2.87 -16.76 2.12
CA LEU A 41 3.51 -16.37 0.87
C LEU A 41 2.52 -15.67 -0.07
N ALA A 42 1.31 -16.20 -0.23
CA ALA A 42 0.26 -15.58 -1.02
C ALA A 42 -0.13 -14.19 -0.49
N LEU A 43 -0.16 -14.01 0.84
CA LEU A 43 -0.40 -12.71 1.46
C LEU A 43 0.72 -11.71 1.16
N ILE A 44 1.99 -12.14 1.21
CA ILE A 44 3.14 -11.29 0.86
C ILE A 44 3.10 -10.89 -0.61
N GLU A 45 2.82 -11.82 -1.52
CA GLU A 45 2.72 -11.53 -2.96
C GLU A 45 1.61 -10.53 -3.26
N ARG A 46 0.44 -10.68 -2.62
CA ARG A 46 -0.67 -9.74 -2.77
C ARG A 46 -0.31 -8.34 -2.28
N LYS A 47 0.39 -8.21 -1.14
CA LYS A 47 0.90 -6.92 -0.68
C LYS A 47 1.88 -6.30 -1.68
N ARG A 48 2.82 -7.09 -2.22
CA ARG A 48 3.79 -6.60 -3.21
C ARG A 48 3.11 -6.09 -4.48
N ALA A 49 2.09 -6.78 -4.96
CA ALA A 49 1.31 -6.33 -6.13
C ALA A 49 0.61 -4.99 -5.87
N ILE A 50 -0.01 -4.82 -4.71
CA ILE A 50 -0.68 -3.56 -4.35
C ILE A 50 0.33 -2.42 -4.21
N LEU A 51 1.49 -2.66 -3.60
CA LEU A 51 2.55 -1.63 -3.50
C LEU A 51 3.07 -1.22 -4.88
N ALA A 52 3.28 -2.16 -5.80
CA ALA A 52 3.68 -1.85 -7.16
C ALA A 52 2.63 -1.01 -7.91
N ASP A 53 1.34 -1.28 -7.69
CA ASP A 53 0.25 -0.46 -8.23
C ASP A 53 0.27 0.97 -7.66
N VAL A 54 0.51 1.12 -6.35
CA VAL A 54 0.64 2.43 -5.70
C VAL A 54 1.85 3.20 -6.24
N ASP A 55 3.01 2.55 -6.37
CA ASP A 55 4.23 3.17 -6.90
C ASP A 55 4.02 3.66 -8.34
N ARG A 56 3.29 2.89 -9.16
CA ARG A 56 2.91 3.29 -10.51
C ARG A 56 2.01 4.52 -10.50
N LEU A 57 0.97 4.55 -9.66
CA LEU A 57 0.07 5.69 -9.53
C LEU A 57 0.82 6.95 -9.07
N GLU A 58 1.77 6.81 -8.15
CA GLU A 58 2.63 7.90 -7.70
C GLU A 58 3.55 8.42 -8.80
N ALA A 59 4.12 7.53 -9.62
CA ALA A 59 4.91 7.92 -10.78
C ALA A 59 4.07 8.69 -11.82
N GLU A 60 2.80 8.32 -12.02
CA GLU A 60 1.87 9.02 -12.89
C GLU A 60 1.47 10.40 -12.34
N LEU A 61 1.38 10.55 -11.01
CA LEU A 61 1.09 11.83 -10.34
C LEU A 61 2.31 12.74 -10.22
N ALA A 62 3.54 12.20 -10.29
CA ALA A 62 4.78 12.95 -10.08
C ALA A 62 4.92 14.22 -10.96
N PRO A 63 4.62 14.20 -12.28
CA PRO A 63 4.69 15.40 -13.12
C PRO A 63 3.72 16.50 -12.69
N ILE A 64 2.55 16.12 -12.17
CA ILE A 64 1.53 17.05 -11.69
C ILE A 64 1.93 17.60 -10.31
N LYS A 65 2.47 16.76 -9.43
CA LYS A 65 3.03 17.20 -8.15
C LYS A 65 4.16 18.21 -8.34
N ALA A 66 5.01 18.04 -9.35
CA ALA A 66 6.08 18.98 -9.67
C ALA A 66 5.57 20.36 -10.10
N SER A 67 4.37 20.44 -10.67
CA SER A 67 3.73 21.69 -11.11
C SER A 67 2.50 22.07 -10.28
N TRP A 68 2.38 21.52 -9.06
CA TRP A 68 1.15 21.54 -8.26
C TRP A 68 0.58 22.93 -8.02
N THR A 69 1.44 23.92 -7.72
CA THR A 69 1.02 25.31 -7.50
C THR A 69 0.28 25.89 -8.72
N THR A 70 0.79 25.60 -9.92
CA THR A 70 0.21 26.06 -11.19
C THR A 70 -1.06 25.29 -11.52
N VAL A 71 -1.04 23.96 -11.36
CA VAL A 71 -2.19 23.09 -11.65
C VAL A 71 -3.36 23.41 -10.73
N ARG A 72 -3.11 23.55 -9.43
CA ARG A 72 -4.13 23.88 -8.42
C ARG A 72 -4.75 25.26 -8.67
N ALA A 73 -3.99 26.23 -9.21
CA ALA A 73 -4.53 27.55 -9.53
C ALA A 73 -5.60 27.51 -10.64
N ALA A 74 -5.61 26.45 -11.46
CA ALA A 74 -6.63 26.23 -12.48
C ALA A 74 -7.88 25.50 -11.95
N PHE A 75 -7.89 25.07 -10.68
CA PHE A 75 -9.01 24.32 -10.11
C PHE A 75 -10.10 25.29 -9.64
N SER A 76 -11.35 24.91 -9.86
CA SER A 76 -12.47 25.52 -9.15
C SER A 76 -12.40 25.26 -7.65
N ALA A 77 -13.11 26.05 -6.85
CA ALA A 77 -13.19 25.85 -5.41
C ALA A 77 -13.75 24.46 -5.04
N GLU A 78 -14.68 23.94 -5.84
CA GLU A 78 -15.26 22.61 -5.66
C GLU A 78 -14.25 21.51 -5.93
N GLU A 79 -13.51 21.58 -7.05
CA GLU A 79 -12.45 20.62 -7.39
C GLU A 79 -11.32 20.63 -6.35
N ALA A 80 -10.89 21.82 -5.92
CA ALA A 80 -9.86 21.96 -4.90
C ALA A 80 -10.29 21.33 -3.56
N ARG A 81 -11.56 21.50 -3.18
CA ARG A 81 -12.14 20.87 -1.99
C ARG A 81 -12.20 19.36 -2.12
N ALA A 82 -12.69 18.85 -3.26
CA ALA A 82 -12.77 17.40 -3.50
C ALA A 82 -11.39 16.72 -3.45
N VAL A 83 -10.35 17.37 -4.00
CA VAL A 83 -8.98 16.86 -3.91
C VAL A 83 -8.50 16.83 -2.46
N GLN A 84 -8.75 17.90 -1.69
CA GLN A 84 -8.35 17.95 -0.28
C GLN A 84 -9.04 16.86 0.54
N GLU A 85 -10.36 16.70 0.38
CA GLU A 85 -11.14 15.65 1.06
C GLU A 85 -10.60 14.25 0.73
N MET A 86 -10.18 14.01 -0.52
CA MET A 86 -9.61 12.73 -0.91
C MET A 86 -8.20 12.50 -0.36
N LEU A 87 -7.38 13.55 -0.25
CA LEU A 87 -6.07 13.47 0.40
C LEU A 87 -6.20 13.16 1.90
N ASP A 88 -7.11 13.84 2.60
CA ASP A 88 -7.38 13.64 4.02
C ASP A 88 -7.88 12.20 4.27
N ALA A 89 -8.82 11.72 3.44
CA ALA A 89 -9.30 10.35 3.53
C ALA A 89 -8.20 9.32 3.22
N THR A 90 -7.29 9.61 2.28
CA THR A 90 -6.14 8.75 1.98
C THR A 90 -5.17 8.68 3.16
N GLN A 91 -4.92 9.82 3.82
CA GLN A 91 -4.09 9.87 5.02
C GLN A 91 -4.67 9.00 6.14
N GLN A 92 -5.99 9.02 6.33
CA GLN A 92 -6.65 8.17 7.33
C GLN A 92 -6.45 6.67 7.04
N VAL A 93 -6.62 6.25 5.77
CA VAL A 93 -6.41 4.84 5.38
C VAL A 93 -4.95 4.42 5.59
N LEU A 94 -3.99 5.31 5.30
CA LEU A 94 -2.57 5.05 5.55
C LEU A 94 -2.26 4.90 7.04
N GLN A 95 -2.85 5.72 7.91
CA GLN A 95 -2.70 5.57 9.36
C GLN A 95 -3.24 4.23 9.85
N ASP A 96 -4.41 3.81 9.37
CA ASP A 96 -4.97 2.51 9.69
C ASP A 96 -4.06 1.37 9.22
N LEU A 97 -3.49 1.48 8.02
CA LEU A 97 -2.56 0.51 7.47
C LEU A 97 -1.30 0.37 8.34
N VAL A 98 -0.69 1.49 8.74
CA VAL A 98 0.49 1.48 9.63
C VAL A 98 0.15 0.80 10.95
N ARG A 99 -0.99 1.15 11.56
CA ARG A 99 -1.44 0.52 12.80
C ARG A 99 -1.57 -1.00 12.65
N TYR A 100 -2.22 -1.48 11.60
CA TYR A 100 -2.41 -2.92 11.39
C TYR A 100 -1.09 -3.67 11.10
N GLU A 101 -0.15 -3.06 10.40
CA GLU A 101 1.18 -3.65 10.18
C GLU A 101 2.00 -3.72 11.48
N ASP A 102 1.93 -2.70 12.33
CA ASP A 102 2.60 -2.67 13.63
C ASP A 102 2.02 -3.72 14.58
N GLU A 103 0.68 -3.86 14.62
CA GLU A 103 0.00 -4.93 15.35
C GLU A 103 0.43 -6.31 14.85
N GLY A 104 0.46 -6.51 13.53
CA GLY A 104 0.90 -7.76 12.91
C GLY A 104 2.36 -8.11 13.25
N ARG A 105 3.25 -7.11 13.26
CA ARG A 105 4.65 -7.28 13.66
C ARG A 105 4.79 -7.64 15.13
N ALA A 106 4.07 -6.94 16.02
CA ALA A 106 4.08 -7.24 17.45
C ALA A 106 3.61 -8.68 17.74
N MET A 107 2.57 -9.15 17.04
CA MET A 107 2.09 -10.53 17.16
C MET A 107 3.13 -11.57 16.73
N LEU A 108 3.88 -11.30 15.65
CA LEU A 108 4.96 -12.17 15.21
C LEU A 108 6.12 -12.22 16.22
N GLN A 109 6.51 -11.06 16.78
CA GLN A 109 7.57 -10.96 17.78
C GLN A 109 7.20 -11.71 19.07
N GLN A 110 5.98 -11.55 19.57
CA GLN A 110 5.51 -12.24 20.78
C GLN A 110 5.49 -13.77 20.63
N ARG A 111 5.27 -14.27 19.41
CA ARG A 111 5.22 -15.71 19.12
C ARG A 111 6.60 -16.34 18.91
N SER A 112 7.67 -15.55 18.95
CA SER A 112 8.94 -15.98 18.40
C SER A 112 10.18 -15.40 19.09
N PRO A 113 10.63 -15.97 20.22
CA PRO A 113 12.04 -15.84 20.60
C PRO A 113 12.95 -16.81 19.81
N ALA A 114 12.41 -17.87 19.19
CA ALA A 114 13.20 -18.92 18.51
C ALA A 114 12.89 -19.12 17.00
N LYS A 115 11.89 -18.44 16.41
CA LYS A 115 11.48 -18.61 15.00
C LYS A 115 11.70 -17.37 14.12
N SER A 116 12.35 -16.33 14.66
CA SER A 116 12.67 -15.07 13.95
C SER A 116 13.59 -15.33 12.76
N GLU A 117 14.54 -16.25 12.91
CA GLU A 117 15.45 -16.66 11.83
C GLU A 117 14.70 -17.24 10.63
N THR A 118 13.61 -17.98 10.84
CA THR A 118 12.88 -18.63 9.74
C THR A 118 12.15 -17.61 8.87
N LEU A 119 11.65 -16.52 9.46
CA LEU A 119 10.86 -15.50 8.76
C LEU A 119 11.77 -14.53 8.00
N ASP A 120 12.90 -14.12 8.60
CA ASP A 120 13.92 -13.34 7.90
C ASP A 120 14.55 -14.13 6.75
N GLN A 121 14.79 -15.45 6.93
CA GLN A 121 15.25 -16.33 5.85
C GLN A 121 14.19 -16.52 4.74
N LEU A 122 12.90 -16.58 5.09
CA LEU A 122 11.82 -16.63 4.10
C LEU A 122 11.70 -15.30 3.32
N MET A 123 11.83 -14.16 4.01
CA MET A 123 11.86 -12.84 3.37
C MET A 123 13.09 -12.65 2.47
N GLN A 124 14.27 -13.12 2.90
CA GLN A 124 15.48 -13.13 2.07
C GLN A 124 15.34 -14.06 0.86
N ARG A 125 14.72 -15.24 1.00
CA ARG A 125 14.43 -16.16 -0.12
C ARG A 125 13.43 -15.58 -1.11
N SER A 126 12.40 -14.87 -0.64
CA SER A 126 11.44 -14.16 -1.52
C SER A 126 12.11 -13.02 -2.29
N ARG A 127 13.04 -12.28 -1.66
CA ARG A 127 13.88 -11.27 -2.34
C ARG A 127 14.80 -11.90 -3.39
N ALA A 128 15.42 -13.04 -3.07
CA ALA A 128 16.28 -13.75 -4.02
C ALA A 128 15.50 -14.31 -5.23
N ARG A 129 14.28 -14.84 -5.04
CA ARG A 129 13.44 -15.31 -6.16
C ARG A 129 12.99 -14.19 -7.10
N GLY A 130 12.77 -12.98 -6.58
CA GLY A 130 12.44 -11.82 -7.42
C GLY A 130 13.60 -11.34 -8.31
N ALA A 131 14.86 -11.63 -7.95
CA ALA A 131 16.05 -11.19 -8.69
C ALA A 131 16.43 -12.10 -9.88
N TYR A 132 15.91 -13.33 -9.94
CA TYR A 132 16.21 -14.30 -11.00
C TYR A 132 15.01 -14.64 -11.91
N GLY A 133 13.84 -14.05 -11.69
CA GLY A 133 12.62 -14.30 -12.45
C GLY A 133 12.39 -13.38 -13.67
N GLY A 134 13.33 -12.49 -13.98
CA GLY A 134 13.26 -11.60 -15.14
C GLY A 134 14.03 -12.14 -16.34
N ARG A 135 13.40 -13.03 -17.12
CA ARG A 135 13.68 -13.26 -18.53
C ARG A 135 12.38 -13.51 -19.28
#